data_AF-A0A939UAR9-F1
#
_entry.id   AF-A0A939UAR9-F1
#
_cell.length_a   1.000
_cell.length_b   1.000
_cell.length_c   1.000
_cell.angle_alpha   90.00
_cell.angle_beta   90.00
_cell.angle_gamma   90.00
#
_symmetry.space_group_name_H-M   'P 1'
#
loop_
_entity.id
_entity.type
_entity.pdbx_description
1 polymer ?
#
loop_
_entity_poly.entity_id
_entity_poly.type
_entity_poly.pdbx_seq_one_letter_code
_entity_poly.pdbx_strand_id
1 'polypeptide(L)'
;MNRKPIFLIILIISIQVLLIGCKHNDDTYTVWTSVDSYTDFQNVFGDLDDDYFTKISFYDDGWNLLYPSLSNADKYQWNEEKITSYFIGRSFIESQAKELTSWLITTKHGMVSLRKGNTVYSIIK
;
A
#
# COMPACT_ATOMS: atom_id res chain seq x y z
N MET A 1 64.21 30.57 -8.89
CA MET A 1 63.13 30.48 -7.88
C MET A 1 61.95 29.78 -8.51
N ASN A 2 61.71 28.54 -8.07
CA ASN A 2 60.63 27.65 -8.50
C ASN A 2 59.30 28.12 -7.90
N ARG A 3 58.25 28.31 -8.72
CA ARG A 3 56.86 28.29 -8.25
C ARG A 3 56.03 27.41 -9.17
N LYS A 4 55.54 26.31 -8.58
CA LYS A 4 54.69 25.29 -9.21
C LYS A 4 53.25 25.82 -9.40
N PRO A 5 52.49 25.27 -10.37
CA PRO A 5 51.14 25.71 -10.69
C PRO A 5 50.12 25.19 -9.66
N ILE A 6 49.16 26.04 -9.28
CA ILE A 6 47.98 25.64 -8.52
C ILE A 6 46.97 25.07 -9.53
N PHE A 7 46.75 23.77 -9.44
CA PHE A 7 45.70 23.04 -10.15
C PHE A 7 44.33 23.52 -9.65
N LEU A 8 43.60 24.22 -10.51
CA LEU A 8 42.18 24.50 -10.32
C LEU A 8 41.39 23.26 -10.77
N ILE A 9 41.08 22.36 -9.83
CA ILE A 9 40.19 21.22 -10.06
C ILE A 9 38.76 21.76 -10.05
N ILE A 10 38.19 21.95 -11.23
CA ILE A 10 36.76 22.23 -11.39
C ILE A 10 36.04 20.88 -11.28
N LEU A 11 35.44 20.63 -10.13
CA LEU A 11 34.57 19.49 -9.86
C LEU A 11 33.21 19.72 -10.58
N ILE A 12 33.07 19.20 -11.80
CA ILE A 12 31.78 19.14 -12.49
C ILE A 12 30.98 18.00 -11.87
N ILE A 13 30.07 18.34 -10.94
CA ILE A 13 29.09 17.40 -10.42
C ILE A 13 28.06 17.18 -11.54
N SER A 14 28.17 16.04 -12.23
CA SER A 14 27.16 15.54 -13.15
C SER A 14 25.90 15.19 -12.35
N ILE A 15 24.94 16.11 -12.35
CA ILE A 15 23.56 15.81 -11.94
C ILE A 15 22.98 14.89 -13.01
N GLN A 16 23.10 13.58 -12.80
CA GLN A 16 22.28 12.63 -13.52
C GLN A 16 20.90 12.68 -12.89
N VAL A 17 20.01 13.45 -13.52
CA VAL A 17 18.57 13.33 -13.29
C VAL A 17 18.20 11.93 -13.78
N LEU A 18 18.17 10.97 -12.86
CA LEU A 18 17.50 9.70 -13.05
C LEU A 18 16.01 10.01 -13.25
N LEU A 19 15.63 10.22 -14.51
CA LEU A 19 14.25 10.04 -14.94
C LEU A 19 13.97 8.54 -14.80
N ILE A 20 13.58 8.13 -13.60
CA ILE A 20 12.94 6.85 -13.38
C ILE A 20 11.62 6.96 -14.13
N GLY A 21 11.62 6.50 -15.38
CA GLY A 21 10.40 6.34 -16.15
C GLY A 21 9.49 5.42 -15.36
N CYS A 22 8.35 5.93 -14.91
CA CYS A 22 7.28 5.09 -14.37
C CYS A 22 6.91 4.08 -15.45
N LYS A 23 7.34 2.82 -15.28
CA LYS A 23 6.79 1.71 -16.04
C LYS A 23 5.34 1.59 -15.58
N HIS A 24 4.40 2.02 -16.42
CA HIS A 24 2.99 1.77 -16.17
C HIS A 24 2.83 0.25 -16.27
N ASN A 25 2.73 -0.40 -15.11
CA ASN A 25 2.58 -1.85 -15.04
C ASN A 25 1.07 -2.10 -15.22
N ASP A 26 0.67 -2.65 -16.36
CA ASP A 26 -0.73 -3.00 -16.66
C ASP A 26 -1.22 -4.23 -15.86
N ASP A 27 -0.48 -4.63 -14.81
CA ASP A 27 -0.83 -5.76 -13.95
C ASP A 27 -2.12 -5.44 -13.18
N THR A 28 -3.06 -6.40 -13.20
CA THR A 28 -4.28 -6.35 -12.39
C THR A 28 -4.19 -7.35 -11.25
N TYR A 29 -4.72 -6.95 -10.09
CA TYR A 29 -4.77 -7.74 -8.87
C TYR A 29 -6.21 -8.07 -8.53
N THR A 30 -6.43 -9.31 -8.10
CA THR A 30 -7.70 -9.67 -7.46
C THR A 30 -7.70 -9.06 -6.07
N VAL A 31 -8.70 -8.24 -5.77
CA VAL A 31 -8.87 -7.65 -4.45
C VAL A 31 -10.32 -7.78 -4.00
N TRP A 32 -10.54 -7.80 -2.70
CA TRP A 32 -11.85 -7.71 -2.07
C TRP A 32 -11.89 -6.51 -1.15
N THR A 33 -13.01 -5.79 -1.12
CA THR A 33 -13.21 -4.72 -0.14
C THR A 33 -14.30 -5.13 0.85
N SER A 34 -14.16 -4.76 2.12
CA SER A 34 -15.22 -4.98 3.11
C SER A 34 -15.52 -3.71 3.89
N VAL A 35 -16.73 -3.66 4.42
CA VAL A 35 -17.19 -2.63 5.35
C VAL A 35 -17.82 -3.36 6.53
N ASP A 36 -17.12 -3.37 7.66
CA ASP A 36 -17.50 -4.13 8.84
C ASP A 36 -17.74 -3.18 10.03
N SER A 37 -18.41 -3.68 11.07
CA SER A 37 -18.45 -2.95 12.33
C SER A 37 -17.10 -3.06 13.06
N TYR A 38 -16.73 -2.03 13.83
CA TYR A 38 -15.52 -2.11 14.65
C TYR A 38 -15.59 -3.26 15.67
N THR A 39 -16.78 -3.54 16.22
CA THR A 39 -17.01 -4.67 17.12
C THR A 39 -16.65 -6.00 16.46
N ASP A 40 -17.11 -6.24 15.23
CA ASP A 40 -16.83 -7.49 14.51
C ASP A 40 -15.33 -7.62 14.19
N PHE A 41 -14.70 -6.52 13.77
CA PHE A 41 -13.26 -6.48 13.55
C PHE A 41 -12.46 -6.77 14.82
N GLN A 42 -12.79 -6.09 15.93
CA GLN A 42 -12.09 -6.18 17.21
C GLN A 42 -12.11 -7.60 17.77
N ASN A 43 -13.25 -8.30 17.63
CA ASN A 43 -13.40 -9.69 18.07
C ASN A 43 -12.43 -10.66 17.38
N VAL A 44 -11.93 -10.32 16.18
CA VAL A 44 -11.08 -11.20 15.38
C VAL A 44 -9.61 -10.73 15.39
N PHE A 45 -9.39 -9.42 15.25
CA PHE A 45 -8.06 -8.84 15.00
C PHE A 45 -7.52 -8.02 16.18
N GLY A 46 -8.32 -7.78 17.21
CA GLY A 46 -7.96 -6.96 18.36
C GLY A 46 -8.15 -5.47 18.13
N ASP A 47 -7.55 -4.66 19.00
CA ASP A 47 -7.78 -3.22 19.04
C ASP A 47 -7.19 -2.49 17.82
N LEU A 48 -7.94 -1.51 17.32
CA LEU A 48 -7.49 -0.55 16.34
C LEU A 48 -8.03 0.82 16.74
N ASP A 49 -7.15 1.79 16.97
CA ASP A 49 -7.54 3.14 17.35
C ASP A 49 -8.35 3.83 16.24
N ASP A 50 -9.22 4.77 16.63
CA ASP A 50 -10.02 5.50 15.65
C ASP A 50 -9.15 6.39 14.77
N ASP A 51 -9.49 6.47 13.48
CA ASP A 51 -8.68 7.08 12.42
C ASP A 51 -7.32 6.40 12.13
N TYR A 52 -7.00 5.27 12.78
CA TYR A 52 -5.81 4.48 12.49
C TYR A 52 -6.09 3.29 11.57
N PHE A 53 -5.01 2.76 10.98
CA PHE A 53 -5.06 1.58 10.14
C PHE A 53 -4.05 0.52 10.60
N THR A 54 -4.29 -0.73 10.19
CA THR A 54 -3.36 -1.84 10.37
C THR A 54 -3.12 -2.58 9.05
N LYS A 55 -1.95 -3.23 8.96
CA LYS A 55 -1.54 -4.10 7.85
C LYS A 55 -1.41 -5.52 8.39
N ILE A 56 -2.11 -6.47 7.78
CA ILE A 56 -2.13 -7.87 8.20
C ILE A 56 -1.70 -8.74 7.02
N SER A 57 -0.62 -9.50 7.20
CA SER A 57 -0.22 -10.55 6.26
C SER A 57 -0.70 -11.88 6.79
N PHE A 58 -1.37 -12.65 5.96
CA PHE A 58 -1.79 -14.01 6.29
C PHE A 58 -0.74 -15.01 5.81
N TYR A 59 -0.48 -16.03 6.63
CA TYR A 59 0.10 -17.28 6.15
C TYR A 59 -0.96 -18.05 5.34
N ASP A 60 -0.53 -19.01 4.54
CA ASP A 60 -1.41 -19.79 3.66
C ASP A 60 -2.58 -20.44 4.43
N ASP A 61 -2.36 -20.94 5.64
CA ASP A 61 -3.42 -21.52 6.47
C ASP A 61 -4.48 -20.48 6.90
N GLY A 62 -4.04 -19.28 7.30
CA GLY A 62 -4.96 -18.19 7.65
C GLY A 62 -5.75 -17.70 6.44
N TRP A 63 -5.08 -17.62 5.28
CA TRP A 63 -5.74 -17.28 4.02
C TRP A 63 -6.80 -18.32 3.63
N ASN A 64 -6.49 -19.61 3.74
CA ASN A 64 -7.41 -20.69 3.38
C ASN A 64 -8.67 -20.71 4.28
N LEU A 65 -8.59 -20.17 5.49
CA LEU A 65 -9.75 -19.99 6.37
C LEU A 65 -10.57 -18.74 6.00
N LEU A 66 -9.91 -17.65 5.60
CA LEU A 66 -10.55 -16.39 5.24
C LEU A 66 -11.19 -16.43 3.85
N TYR A 67 -10.46 -16.91 2.85
CA TYR A 67 -10.82 -16.87 1.43
C TYR A 67 -12.25 -17.38 1.11
N PRO A 68 -12.73 -18.50 1.70
CA PRO A 68 -14.09 -18.99 1.45
C PRO A 68 -15.21 -18.03 1.89
N SER A 69 -14.92 -17.10 2.81
CA SER A 69 -15.88 -16.09 3.28
C SER A 69 -15.92 -14.83 2.41
N LEU A 70 -14.96 -14.68 1.48
CA LEU A 70 -14.87 -13.49 0.62
C LEU A 70 -15.93 -13.56 -0.48
N SER A 71 -16.84 -12.59 -0.44
CA SER A 71 -17.95 -12.47 -1.39
C SER A 71 -17.48 -12.11 -2.81
N ASN A 72 -18.09 -12.72 -3.83
CA ASN A 72 -17.89 -12.29 -5.21
C ASN A 72 -18.51 -10.90 -5.51
N ALA A 73 -19.46 -10.44 -4.69
CA ALA A 73 -20.07 -9.12 -4.87
C ALA A 73 -19.08 -7.98 -4.61
N ASP A 74 -18.11 -8.22 -3.72
CA ASP A 74 -17.11 -7.24 -3.31
C ASP A 74 -15.72 -7.54 -3.92
N LYS A 75 -15.69 -8.41 -4.94
CA LYS A 75 -14.48 -8.83 -5.65
C LYS A 75 -14.23 -7.93 -6.85
N TYR A 76 -13.00 -7.46 -6.98
CA TYR A 76 -12.57 -6.61 -8.08
C TYR A 76 -11.27 -7.09 -8.72
N GLN A 77 -11.07 -6.73 -9.99
CA GLN A 77 -9.78 -6.78 -10.68
C GLN A 77 -9.27 -5.35 -10.81
N TRP A 78 -8.34 -4.93 -9.96
CA TRP A 78 -7.85 -3.56 -9.91
C TRP A 78 -6.36 -3.50 -10.22
N ASN A 79 -5.95 -2.50 -10.98
CA ASN A 79 -4.54 -2.14 -11.14
C ASN A 79 -4.06 -1.31 -9.93
N GLU A 80 -2.76 -1.01 -9.91
CA GLU A 80 -2.12 -0.21 -8.86
C GLU A 80 -2.79 1.16 -8.65
N GLU A 81 -3.20 1.83 -9.74
CA GLU A 81 -3.85 3.15 -9.70
C GLU A 81 -5.22 3.08 -8.99
N LYS A 82 -6.03 2.07 -9.28
CA LYS A 82 -7.34 1.88 -8.64
C LYS A 82 -7.21 1.55 -7.16
N ILE A 83 -6.24 0.72 -6.77
CA ILE A 83 -5.95 0.43 -5.36
C ILE A 83 -5.49 1.70 -4.63
N THR A 84 -4.61 2.49 -5.25
CA THR A 84 -4.16 3.77 -4.68
C THR A 84 -5.31 4.75 -4.52
N SER A 85 -6.19 4.84 -5.52
CA SER A 85 -7.39 5.67 -5.49
C SER A 85 -8.37 5.23 -4.40
N TYR A 86 -8.48 3.92 -4.13
CA TYR A 86 -9.26 3.39 -3.02
C TYR A 86 -8.75 3.93 -1.68
N PHE A 87 -7.44 3.86 -1.42
CA PHE A 87 -6.87 4.44 -0.20
C PHE A 87 -7.07 5.95 -0.11
N ILE A 88 -6.85 6.71 -1.20
CA ILE A 88 -7.11 8.15 -1.21
C ILE A 88 -8.58 8.46 -0.88
N GLY A 89 -9.52 7.69 -1.44
CA GLY A 89 -10.95 7.80 -1.13
C GLY A 89 -11.30 7.51 0.34
N ARG A 90 -10.38 6.90 1.09
CA ARG A 90 -10.47 6.66 2.54
C ARG A 90 -9.67 7.66 3.38
N SER A 91 -9.33 8.82 2.79
CA SER A 91 -8.61 9.93 3.45
C SER A 91 -7.14 9.64 3.79
N PHE A 92 -6.53 8.63 3.16
CA PHE A 92 -5.08 8.50 3.19
C PHE A 92 -4.45 9.58 2.30
N ILE A 93 -3.36 10.20 2.77
CA ILE A 93 -2.58 11.10 1.92
C ILE A 93 -1.90 10.31 0.78
N GLU A 94 -1.61 10.96 -0.35
CA GLU A 94 -1.13 10.28 -1.56
C GLU A 94 0.14 9.44 -1.32
N SER A 95 1.10 9.94 -0.54
CA SER A 95 2.32 9.20 -0.23
C SER A 95 2.05 7.91 0.57
N GLN A 96 1.13 7.99 1.54
CA GLN A 96 0.73 6.85 2.35
C GLN A 96 -0.11 5.85 1.55
N ALA A 97 -1.01 6.34 0.69
CA ALA A 97 -1.77 5.51 -0.23
C ALA A 97 -0.85 4.70 -1.16
N LYS A 98 0.18 5.34 -1.74
CA LYS A 98 1.18 4.64 -2.58
C LYS A 98 1.97 3.59 -1.80
N GLU A 99 2.38 3.89 -0.56
CA GLU A 99 3.07 2.92 0.31
C GLU A 99 2.18 1.69 0.57
N LEU A 100 0.92 1.92 0.94
CA LEU A 100 -0.04 0.86 1.21
C LEU A 100 -0.35 0.02 -0.02
N THR A 101 -0.52 0.66 -1.17
CA THR A 101 -0.68 -0.05 -2.44
C THR A 101 0.53 -0.92 -2.73
N SER A 102 1.75 -0.36 -2.66
CA SER A 102 2.98 -1.10 -2.93
C SER A 102 3.13 -2.31 -2.01
N TRP A 103 2.84 -2.14 -0.71
CA TRP A 103 2.84 -3.24 0.25
C TRP A 103 1.78 -4.30 -0.09
N LEU A 104 0.55 -3.89 -0.40
CA LEU A 104 -0.54 -4.82 -0.67
C LEU A 104 -0.29 -5.65 -1.93
N ILE A 105 0.14 -5.01 -3.03
CA ILE A 105 0.36 -5.71 -4.31
C ILE A 105 1.57 -6.65 -4.26
N THR A 106 2.54 -6.40 -3.39
CA THR A 106 3.72 -7.27 -3.21
C THR A 106 3.51 -8.36 -2.16
N THR A 107 2.55 -8.18 -1.24
CA THR A 107 2.17 -9.19 -0.25
C THR A 107 1.36 -10.31 -0.91
N LYS A 108 1.65 -11.58 -0.58
CA LYS A 108 0.96 -12.74 -1.16
C LYS A 108 -0.52 -12.78 -0.75
N HIS A 109 -0.77 -12.64 0.55
CA HIS A 109 -2.10 -12.61 1.18
C HIS A 109 -2.12 -11.45 2.18
N GLY A 110 -2.63 -10.30 1.76
CA GLY A 110 -2.54 -9.05 2.52
C GLY A 110 -3.90 -8.44 2.80
N MET A 111 -4.04 -7.79 3.94
CA MET A 111 -5.18 -6.95 4.27
C MET A 111 -4.72 -5.63 4.86
N VAL A 112 -5.38 -4.54 4.45
CA VAL A 112 -5.27 -3.24 5.09
C VAL A 112 -6.65 -2.85 5.60
N SER A 113 -6.75 -2.56 6.89
CA SER A 113 -8.00 -2.16 7.54
C SER A 113 -7.84 -0.79 8.20
N LEU A 114 -8.80 0.10 7.96
CA LEU A 114 -8.89 1.45 8.52
C LEU A 114 -10.14 1.57 9.37
N ARG A 115 -10.01 2.04 10.60
CA ARG A 115 -11.15 2.38 11.44
C ARG A 115 -11.58 3.84 11.23
N LYS A 116 -12.90 4.06 11.14
CA LYS A 116 -13.57 5.37 11.18
C LYS A 116 -14.81 5.25 12.06
N GLY A 117 -14.75 5.77 13.28
CA GLY A 117 -15.77 5.62 14.31
C GLY A 117 -16.06 4.16 14.63
N ASN A 118 -17.28 3.72 14.33
CA ASN A 118 -17.73 2.34 14.53
C ASN A 118 -17.65 1.47 13.25
N THR A 119 -17.02 1.98 12.20
CA THR A 119 -16.89 1.28 10.92
C THR A 119 -15.43 0.97 10.64
N VAL A 120 -15.17 -0.20 10.08
CA VAL A 120 -13.86 -0.60 9.57
C VAL A 120 -13.97 -0.84 8.07
N TYR A 121 -13.11 -0.19 7.30
CA TYR A 121 -12.97 -0.38 5.87
C TYR A 121 -11.74 -1.23 5.60
N SER A 122 -11.92 -2.36 4.92
CA SER A 122 -10.80 -3.24 4.58
C SER A 122 -10.63 -3.38 3.08
N ILE A 123 -9.39 -3.60 2.65
CA ILE A 123 -9.07 -4.14 1.33
C ILE A 123 -8.15 -5.34 1.53
N ILE A 124 -8.44 -6.43 0.82
CA ILE A 124 -7.82 -7.74 0.94
C ILE A 124 -7.32 -8.15 -0.45
N LYS A 125 -6.14 -8.78 -0.54
CA LYS A 125 -5.55 -9.30 -1.77
C LYS A 125 -4.95 -10.69 -1.52
#